data_AF-A0A381XXN1-F1
#
_entry.id   AF-A0A381XXN1-F1
#
_cell.length_a   1.000
_cell.length_b   1.000
_cell.length_c   1.000
_cell.angle_alpha   90.00
_cell.angle_beta   90.00
_cell.angle_gamma   90.00
#
_symmetry.space_group_name_H-M   'P 1'
#
loop_
_entity.id
_entity.type
_entity.pdbx_description
1 polymer ?
#
loop_
_entity_poly.entity_id
_entity_poly.type
_entity_poly.pdbx_seq_one_letter_code
_entity_poly.pdbx_strand_id
1 'polypeptide(L)'
;MVGLIFNRLLVAIPVLLAVITITFLMIHSAPGGPFDYDRVVSNEVMQQLNQKYNLDAPLYKQYLDYLSNLVRGDLGPSFRYPGRTVNEMIFSGLPITFELALYSIAFATLLGICFGSMAALKRNTWLDYLPMTISMAGICIPSIVLGPLLSLVFGIWLGWLPVSGWIDGIPESKILPV
;
A
#
# COMPACT_ATOMS: atom_id res chain seq x y z
N MET A 1 -7.03 -8.97 28.21
CA MET A 1 -6.98 -8.22 26.92
C MET A 1 -5.88 -7.16 26.92
N VAL A 2 -5.79 -6.28 27.92
CA VAL A 2 -4.76 -5.22 28.00
C VAL A 2 -3.32 -5.76 27.95
N GLY A 3 -3.00 -6.82 28.71
CA GLY A 3 -1.66 -7.44 28.66
C GLY A 3 -1.28 -8.01 27.29
N LEU A 4 -2.26 -8.47 26.50
CA LEU A 4 -2.02 -8.98 25.15
C LEU A 4 -1.73 -7.84 24.17
N ILE A 5 -2.47 -6.72 24.28
CA ILE A 5 -2.22 -5.51 23.48
C ILE A 5 -0.83 -4.97 23.78
N PHE A 6 -0.48 -4.87 25.06
CA PHE A 6 0.84 -4.40 25.49
C PHE A 6 1.97 -5.30 24.96
N ASN A 7 1.82 -6.62 25.08
CA ASN A 7 2.82 -7.55 24.56
C ASN A 7 2.97 -7.44 23.02
N ARG A 8 1.87 -7.23 22.29
CA ARG A 8 1.93 -6.98 20.84
C ARG A 8 2.64 -5.67 20.49
N LEU A 9 2.38 -4.60 21.24
CA LEU A 9 3.08 -3.32 21.05
C LEU A 9 4.58 -3.46 21.32
N LEU A 10 4.97 -4.19 22.38
CA LEU A 10 6.37 -4.46 22.67
C LEU A 10 7.05 -5.28 21.58
N VAL A 11 6.38 -6.29 21.03
CA VAL A 11 6.91 -7.10 19.91
C VAL A 11 6.95 -6.30 18.61
N ALA A 12 6.06 -5.32 18.42
CA ALA A 12 6.07 -4.47 17.23
C ALA A 12 7.35 -3.62 17.13
N ILE A 13 7.91 -3.16 18.25
CA ILE A 13 9.12 -2.33 18.28
C ILE A 13 10.32 -3.02 17.59
N PRO A 14 10.78 -4.21 18.00
CA PRO A 14 11.92 -4.88 17.35
C PRO A 14 11.59 -5.29 15.92
N VAL A 15 10.33 -5.62 15.59
CA VAL A 15 9.91 -5.93 14.22
C VAL A 15 10.02 -4.70 13.33
N LEU A 16 9.51 -3.55 13.76
CA LEU A 16 9.60 -2.30 13.01
C LEU A 16 11.06 -1.88 12.84
N LEU A 17 11.87 -1.95 13.90
CA LEU A 17 13.30 -1.66 13.80
C LEU A 17 14.01 -2.58 12.80
N ALA A 18 13.71 -3.88 12.81
CA ALA A 18 14.26 -4.81 11.83
C ALA A 18 13.85 -4.44 10.39
N VAL A 19 12.56 -4.17 10.16
CA VAL A 19 12.04 -3.75 8.85
C VAL A 19 12.71 -2.46 8.38
N ILE A 20 12.74 -1.41 9.22
CA ILE A 20 13.38 -0.12 8.92
C ILE A 20 14.85 -0.33 8.55
N THR A 21 15.58 -1.12 9.35
CA THR A 21 17.02 -1.37 9.13
C THR A 21 17.26 -2.12 7.83
N ILE A 22 16.51 -3.19 7.59
CA ILE A 22 16.64 -4.00 6.37
C ILE A 22 16.30 -3.16 5.15
N THR A 23 15.18 -2.43 5.17
CA THR A 23 14.77 -1.57 4.06
C THR A 23 15.77 -0.44 3.82
N PHE A 24 16.29 0.18 4.88
CA PHE A 24 17.34 1.20 4.77
C PHE A 24 18.58 0.64 4.07
N LEU A 25 19.09 -0.51 4.50
CA LEU A 25 20.26 -1.14 3.88
C LEU A 25 19.97 -1.59 2.44
N MET A 26 18.78 -2.14 2.16
CA MET A 26 18.39 -2.55 0.81
C MET A 26 18.37 -1.36 -0.16
N ILE A 27 17.78 -0.23 0.24
CA ILE A 27 17.71 0.97 -0.61
C ILE A 27 19.11 1.52 -0.88
N HIS A 28 20.00 1.55 0.12
CA HIS A 28 21.38 2.03 -0.06
C HIS A 28 22.30 1.05 -0.80
N SER A 29 21.92 -0.23 -0.87
CA SER A 29 22.66 -1.25 -1.61
C SER A 29 22.22 -1.36 -3.07
N ALA A 30 21.03 -0.84 -3.40
CA ALA A 30 20.55 -0.81 -4.77
C ALA A 30 21.42 0.15 -5.62
N PRO A 31 21.70 -0.19 -6.90
CA PRO A 31 22.45 0.70 -7.77
C PRO A 31 21.62 1.96 -8.07
N GLY A 32 22.25 3.13 -7.93
CA GLY A 32 21.66 4.45 -8.16
C GLY A 32 21.28 5.19 -6.88
N GLY A 33 20.90 6.45 -7.02
CA GLY A 33 20.45 7.35 -5.97
C GLY A 33 19.03 7.88 -6.17
N PRO A 34 18.42 8.52 -5.16
CA PRO A 34 17.04 9.04 -5.22
C PRO A 34 16.82 10.10 -6.31
N PHE A 35 17.89 10.67 -6.87
CA PHE A 35 17.87 11.70 -7.91
C PHE A 35 18.43 11.23 -9.26
N ASP A 36 18.73 9.94 -9.41
CA ASP A 36 19.13 9.35 -10.69
C ASP A 36 17.88 9.13 -11.56
N TYR A 37 17.41 10.22 -12.18
CA TYR A 37 16.28 10.22 -13.11
C TYR A 37 16.73 10.07 -14.57
N ASP A 38 15.76 9.82 -15.46
CA ASP A 38 15.96 9.85 -16.92
C ASP A 38 16.52 11.20 -17.45
N ARG A 39 16.42 12.26 -16.66
CA ARG A 39 17.06 13.56 -16.94
C ARG A 39 18.34 13.68 -16.16
N VAL A 40 19.47 13.72 -16.88
CA VAL A 40 20.78 13.99 -16.31
C VAL A 40 20.77 15.34 -15.61
N VAL A 41 20.90 15.31 -14.28
CA VAL A 41 21.09 16.48 -13.44
C VAL A 41 22.56 16.90 -13.54
N SER A 42 22.86 18.20 -13.60
CA SER A 42 24.26 18.64 -13.59
C SER A 42 24.94 18.23 -12.28
N ASN A 43 26.25 17.95 -12.34
CA ASN A 43 27.01 17.52 -11.16
C ASN A 43 26.90 18.52 -9.98
N GLU A 44 26.81 19.82 -10.29
CA GLU A 44 26.63 20.88 -9.29
C GLU A 44 25.28 20.78 -8.57
N VAL A 45 24.20 20.54 -9.31
CA VAL A 45 22.86 20.39 -8.72
C VAL A 45 22.77 19.09 -7.94
N MET A 46 23.41 18.00 -8.40
CA MET A 46 23.47 16.75 -7.66
C MET A 46 24.19 16.91 -6.30
N GLN A 47 25.31 17.64 -6.27
CA GLN A 47 26.01 17.94 -5.00
C GLN A 47 25.13 18.75 -4.04
N GLN A 48 24.43 19.77 -4.55
CA GLN A 48 23.51 20.57 -3.74
C GLN A 48 22.34 19.74 -3.20
N LEU A 49 21.80 18.82 -4.00
CA LEU A 49 20.74 17.92 -3.57
C LEU A 49 21.22 16.96 -2.48
N ASN A 50 22.40 16.35 -2.67
CA ASN A 50 22.97 15.45 -1.67
C ASN A 50 23.19 16.15 -0.34
N GLN A 51 23.77 17.36 -0.35
CA GLN A 51 23.94 18.17 0.86
C GLN A 51 22.59 18.56 1.49
N LYS A 52 21.62 18.99 0.68
CA LYS A 52 20.30 19.40 1.17
C LYS A 52 19.54 18.26 1.87
N TYR A 53 19.70 17.03 1.39
CA TYR A 53 19.03 15.84 1.92
C TYR A 53 19.93 14.97 2.81
N ASN A 54 21.13 15.46 3.18
CA ASN A 54 22.10 14.76 4.02
C ASN A 54 22.53 13.39 3.46
N LEU A 55 22.50 13.22 2.14
CA LEU A 55 22.85 11.97 1.45
C LEU A 55 24.37 11.78 1.29
N ASP A 56 25.15 12.84 1.52
CA ASP A 56 26.62 12.84 1.53
C ASP A 56 27.22 12.44 2.88
N ALA A 57 26.42 12.38 3.94
CA ALA A 57 26.88 11.95 5.26
C ALA A 57 27.18 10.43 5.32
N PRO A 58 28.03 9.97 6.27
CA PRO A 58 28.21 8.55 6.52
C PRO A 58 26.88 7.83 6.82
N LEU A 59 26.70 6.61 6.30
CA LEU A 59 25.44 5.84 6.40
C LEU A 59 24.90 5.72 7.84
N TYR A 60 25.77 5.55 8.83
CA TYR A 60 25.34 5.47 10.23
C TYR A 60 24.69 6.77 10.72
N LYS A 61 25.17 7.95 10.26
CA LYS A 61 24.57 9.25 10.61
C LYS A 61 23.20 9.38 9.95
N GLN A 62 23.12 9.08 8.65
CA GLN A 62 21.84 9.09 7.92
C GLN A 62 20.79 8.21 8.60
N TYR A 63 21.19 7.01 9.04
CA TYR A 63 20.31 6.08 9.76
C TYR A 63 19.86 6.61 11.13
N LEU A 64 20.79 7.14 11.94
CA LEU A 64 20.47 7.70 13.26
C LEU A 64 19.60 8.96 13.16
N ASP A 65 19.88 9.83 12.19
CA ASP A 65 19.07 11.02 11.91
C ASP A 65 17.66 10.61 11.49
N TYR A 66 17.53 9.61 10.61
CA TYR A 66 16.24 9.06 10.20
C TYR A 66 15.46 8.47 11.38
N LEU A 67 16.08 7.65 12.24
CA LEU A 67 15.44 7.10 13.43
C LEU A 67 15.01 8.20 14.43
N SER A 68 15.85 9.21 14.64
CA SER A 68 15.54 10.34 15.52
C SER A 68 14.31 11.12 15.03
N ASN A 69 14.24 11.39 13.73
CA ASN A 69 13.10 12.05 13.11
C ASN A 69 11.83 11.18 13.19
N LEU A 70 11.96 9.87 12.93
CA LEU A 70 10.86 8.92 13.02
C LEU A 70 10.22 8.88 14.42
N VAL A 71 11.04 8.89 15.48
CA VAL A 71 10.55 8.94 16.87
C VAL A 71 9.81 10.25 17.17
N ARG A 72 10.17 11.34 16.50
CA ARG A 72 9.46 12.63 16.58
C ARG A 72 8.21 12.69 15.69
N GLY A 73 7.94 11.63 14.93
CA GLY A 73 6.83 11.55 13.99
C GLY A 73 7.11 12.24 12.65
N ASP A 74 8.37 12.53 12.33
CA ASP A 74 8.77 13.12 11.04
C ASP A 74 9.37 12.03 10.14
N LEU A 75 8.67 11.69 9.06
CA LEU A 75 9.12 10.71 8.06
C LEU A 75 10.00 11.34 6.97
N GLY A 76 10.18 12.66 7.01
CA GLY A 76 11.00 13.41 6.08
C GLY A 76 10.30 13.79 4.77
N PRO A 77 11.04 14.44 3.87
CA PRO A 77 10.54 14.89 2.58
C PRO A 77 10.39 13.72 1.58
N SER A 78 9.54 13.90 0.57
CA SER A 78 9.55 13.03 -0.60
C SER A 78 10.75 13.33 -1.49
N PHE A 79 11.53 12.31 -1.82
CA PHE A 79 12.52 12.44 -2.89
C PHE A 79 11.87 12.45 -4.28
N ARG A 80 10.69 11.84 -4.44
CA ARG A 80 9.99 11.72 -5.73
C ARG A 80 9.10 12.92 -6.05
N TYR A 81 8.44 13.51 -5.05
CA TYR A 81 7.48 14.60 -5.21
C TYR A 81 7.98 15.86 -4.48
N PRO A 82 8.73 16.75 -5.16
CA PRO A 82 9.29 17.95 -4.54
C PRO A 82 8.22 18.80 -3.85
N GLY A 83 8.52 19.25 -2.62
CA GLY A 83 7.63 20.10 -1.83
C GLY A 83 6.54 19.36 -1.03
N ARG A 84 6.50 18.02 -1.08
CA ARG A 84 5.62 17.20 -0.22
C ARG A 84 6.41 16.40 0.81
N THR A 85 5.82 16.20 1.98
CA THR A 85 6.37 15.30 3.00
C THR A 85 5.80 13.88 2.87
N VAL A 86 6.54 12.89 3.38
CA VAL A 86 6.05 11.50 3.45
C VAL A 86 4.82 11.41 4.35
N ASN A 87 4.80 12.16 5.45
CA ASN A 87 3.65 12.29 6.33
C ASN A 87 2.38 12.71 5.57
N GLU A 88 2.45 13.80 4.81
CA GLU A 88 1.31 14.29 4.03
C GLU A 88 0.77 13.24 3.05
N MET A 89 1.66 12.54 2.34
CA MET A 89 1.24 11.50 1.40
C MET A 89 0.53 10.34 2.12
N ILE A 90 1.06 9.87 3.25
CA ILE A 90 0.42 8.81 4.04
C ILE A 90 -0.93 9.27 4.58
N PHE A 91 -1.00 10.47 5.19
CA PHE A 91 -2.24 10.99 5.76
C PHE A 91 -3.30 11.30 4.70
N SER A 92 -2.89 11.66 3.47
CA SER A 92 -3.83 11.84 2.36
C SER A 92 -4.42 10.51 1.85
N GLY A 93 -3.64 9.42 1.87
CA GLY A 93 -4.09 8.09 1.44
C GLY A 93 -4.82 7.28 2.50
N LEU A 94 -4.57 7.56 3.78
CA LEU A 94 -5.08 6.78 4.91
C LEU A 94 -6.63 6.74 4.97
N PRO A 95 -7.37 7.86 4.81
CA PRO A 95 -8.83 7.84 4.81
C PRO A 95 -9.40 6.98 3.66
N ILE A 96 -8.80 7.09 2.47
CA ILE A 96 -9.23 6.34 1.29
C ILE A 96 -9.03 4.84 1.50
N THR A 97 -7.85 4.45 2.01
CA THR A 97 -7.55 3.04 2.31
C THR A 97 -8.47 2.51 3.42
N PHE A 98 -8.74 3.32 4.43
CA PHE A 98 -9.64 2.94 5.52
C PHE A 98 -11.08 2.70 5.01
N GLU A 99 -11.60 3.60 4.18
CA GLU A 99 -12.94 3.48 3.59
C GLU A 99 -13.03 2.24 2.68
N LEU A 100 -12.04 2.02 1.82
CA LEU A 100 -11.95 0.83 0.98
C LEU A 100 -11.87 -0.46 1.77
N ALA A 101 -11.07 -0.49 2.84
CA ALA A 101 -10.95 -1.65 3.71
C ALA A 101 -12.30 -1.94 4.40
N LEU A 102 -13.00 -0.90 4.85
CA LEU A 102 -14.29 -1.04 5.50
C LEU A 102 -15.34 -1.62 4.55
N TYR A 103 -15.45 -1.10 3.33
CA TYR A 103 -16.36 -1.64 2.31
C TYR A 103 -16.01 -3.07 1.93
N SER A 104 -14.72 -3.35 1.76
CA SER A 104 -14.23 -4.69 1.43
C SER A 104 -14.57 -5.71 2.51
N ILE A 105 -14.32 -5.38 3.79
CA ILE A 105 -14.62 -6.26 4.92
C ILE A 105 -16.14 -6.44 5.06
N ALA A 106 -16.93 -5.38 4.96
CA ALA A 106 -18.39 -5.47 5.06
C ALA A 106 -18.95 -6.39 3.96
N PHE A 107 -18.55 -6.17 2.71
CA PHE A 107 -19.00 -6.96 1.57
C PHE A 107 -18.54 -8.42 1.65
N ALA A 108 -17.25 -8.65 1.94
CA ALA A 108 -16.69 -10.00 2.06
C ALA A 108 -17.32 -10.79 3.22
N THR A 109 -17.59 -10.12 4.34
CA THR A 109 -18.23 -10.76 5.50
C THR A 109 -19.68 -11.11 5.20
N LEU A 110 -20.46 -10.19 4.62
CA LEU A 110 -21.86 -10.42 4.27
C LEU A 110 -21.99 -11.57 3.26
N LEU A 111 -21.27 -11.50 2.13
CA LEU A 111 -21.34 -12.55 1.12
C LEU A 111 -20.72 -13.87 1.60
N GLY A 112 -19.60 -13.80 2.31
CA GLY A 112 -18.91 -14.98 2.84
C GLY A 112 -19.77 -15.74 3.83
N ILE A 113 -20.48 -15.05 4.74
CA ILE A 113 -21.42 -15.69 5.67
C ILE A 113 -22.61 -16.26 4.91
N CYS A 114 -23.23 -15.51 4.00
CA CYS A 114 -24.40 -15.99 3.24
C CYS A 114 -24.07 -17.23 2.41
N PHE A 115 -23.09 -17.15 1.52
CA PHE A 115 -22.73 -18.25 0.64
C PHE A 115 -22.04 -19.40 1.39
N GLY A 116 -21.21 -19.11 2.39
CA GLY A 116 -20.59 -20.13 3.23
C GLY A 116 -21.61 -20.91 4.05
N SER A 117 -22.62 -20.24 4.61
CA SER A 117 -23.70 -20.91 5.34
C SER A 117 -24.57 -21.75 4.41
N MET A 118 -24.92 -21.23 3.22
CA MET A 118 -25.68 -21.98 2.22
C MET A 118 -24.96 -23.26 1.76
N ALA A 119 -23.67 -23.14 1.45
CA ALA A 119 -22.82 -24.28 1.07
C ALA A 119 -22.76 -25.34 2.19
N ALA A 120 -22.59 -24.89 3.44
CA ALA A 120 -22.55 -25.78 4.60
C ALA A 120 -23.88 -26.52 4.84
N LEU A 121 -25.02 -25.84 4.67
CA LEU A 121 -26.36 -26.42 4.87
C LEU A 121 -26.77 -27.38 3.73
N LYS A 122 -26.26 -27.18 2.51
CA LYS A 122 -26.60 -27.96 1.31
C LYS A 122 -25.36 -28.61 0.70
N ARG A 123 -24.59 -29.30 1.54
CA ARG A 123 -23.34 -29.97 1.16
C ARG A 123 -23.53 -30.93 -0.02
N ASN A 124 -22.51 -31.00 -0.88
CA ASN A 124 -22.48 -31.84 -2.09
C ASN A 124 -23.56 -31.50 -3.12
N THR A 125 -24.12 -30.29 -3.09
CA THR A 125 -25.05 -29.80 -4.11
C THR A 125 -24.43 -28.66 -4.90
N TRP A 126 -25.10 -28.20 -5.97
CA TRP A 126 -24.64 -27.04 -6.74
C TRP A 126 -24.50 -25.76 -5.90
N LEU A 127 -25.25 -25.64 -4.79
CA LEU A 127 -25.15 -24.53 -3.83
C LEU A 127 -23.87 -24.58 -2.98
N ASP A 128 -23.18 -25.72 -2.95
CA ASP A 128 -21.88 -25.91 -2.32
C ASP A 128 -20.75 -25.70 -3.35
N TYR A 129 -20.85 -26.40 -4.49
CA TYR A 129 -19.82 -26.35 -5.54
C TYR A 129 -19.67 -24.97 -6.19
N LEU A 130 -20.75 -24.22 -6.41
CA LEU A 130 -20.69 -22.95 -7.15
C LEU A 130 -19.94 -21.86 -6.37
N PRO A 131 -20.28 -21.55 -5.10
CA PRO A 131 -19.50 -20.61 -4.30
C PRO A 131 -18.04 -21.04 -4.11
N MET A 132 -17.78 -22.34 -3.88
CA MET A 132 -16.41 -22.85 -3.74
C MET A 132 -15.59 -22.65 -5.02
N THR A 133 -16.18 -22.94 -6.18
CA THR A 133 -15.51 -22.78 -7.48
C THR A 133 -15.19 -21.32 -7.78
N ILE A 134 -16.15 -20.42 -7.56
CA ILE A 134 -15.95 -18.97 -7.74
C ILE A 134 -14.85 -18.46 -6.80
N SER A 135 -14.88 -18.87 -5.53
CA SER A 135 -13.86 -18.48 -4.55
C SER A 135 -12.48 -18.97 -4.95
N MET A 136 -12.36 -20.24 -5.37
CA MET A 136 -11.10 -20.82 -5.83
C MET A 136 -10.57 -20.10 -7.07
N ALA A 137 -11.43 -19.85 -8.07
CA ALA A 137 -11.04 -19.11 -9.27
C ALA A 137 -10.53 -17.70 -8.94
N GLY A 138 -11.21 -16.98 -8.02
CA GLY A 138 -10.78 -15.66 -7.56
C GLY A 138 -9.42 -15.68 -6.86
N ILE A 139 -9.17 -16.68 -6.00
CA ILE A 139 -7.89 -16.83 -5.29
C ILE A 139 -6.74 -17.17 -6.25
N CYS A 140 -7.02 -17.94 -7.31
CA CYS A 140 -6.01 -18.35 -8.29
C CYS A 140 -5.53 -17.21 -9.21
N ILE A 141 -6.31 -16.14 -9.37
CA ILE A 141 -5.93 -15.02 -10.24
C ILE A 141 -5.07 -14.03 -9.44
N PRO A 142 -3.84 -13.72 -9.88
CA PRO A 142 -3.01 -12.71 -9.21
C PRO A 142 -3.70 -11.34 -9.19
N SER A 143 -3.66 -10.65 -8.05
CA SER A 143 -4.30 -9.34 -7.89
C SER A 143 -3.78 -8.29 -8.88
N ILE A 144 -2.48 -8.35 -9.21
CA ILE A 144 -1.84 -7.47 -10.21
C ILE A 144 -2.38 -7.68 -11.63
N VAL A 145 -2.98 -8.84 -11.92
CA VAL A 145 -3.65 -9.13 -13.20
C VAL A 145 -5.12 -8.77 -13.12
N LEU A 146 -5.77 -9.11 -12.00
CA LEU A 146 -7.20 -8.92 -11.82
C LEU A 146 -7.60 -7.44 -11.90
N GLY A 147 -6.87 -6.54 -11.23
CA GLY A 147 -7.19 -5.10 -11.21
C GLY A 147 -7.23 -4.48 -12.61
N PRO A 148 -6.13 -4.55 -13.40
CA PRO A 148 -6.11 -4.05 -14.77
C PRO A 148 -7.13 -4.74 -15.70
N LEU A 149 -7.37 -6.04 -15.54
CA LEU A 149 -8.35 -6.77 -16.35
C LEU A 149 -9.77 -6.26 -16.07
N LEU A 150 -10.13 -6.08 -14.79
CA LEU A 150 -11.41 -5.47 -14.42
C LEU A 150 -11.53 -4.04 -14.96
N SER A 151 -10.45 -3.25 -14.94
CA SER A 151 -10.46 -1.88 -15.48
C SER A 151 -10.64 -1.87 -17.00
N LEU A 152 -10.01 -2.81 -17.70
CA LEU A 152 -10.21 -2.98 -19.15
C LEU A 152 -11.66 -3.35 -19.49
N VAL A 153 -12.24 -4.33 -18.79
CA VAL A 153 -13.59 -4.82 -19.08
C VAL A 153 -14.65 -3.79 -18.67
N PHE A 154 -14.63 -3.36 -17.41
CA PHE A 154 -15.68 -2.49 -16.86
C PHE A 154 -15.46 -1.02 -17.13
N GLY A 155 -14.21 -0.57 -17.24
CA GLY A 155 -13.86 0.81 -17.51
C GLY A 155 -13.81 1.15 -19.00
N ILE A 156 -13.11 0.33 -19.80
CA ILE A 156 -12.85 0.64 -21.22
C ILE A 156 -13.90 0.03 -22.14
N TRP A 157 -14.15 -1.28 -22.06
CA TRP A 157 -15.06 -1.95 -22.99
C TRP A 157 -16.53 -1.67 -22.71
N LEU A 158 -16.94 -1.73 -21.44
CA LEU A 158 -18.33 -1.51 -21.03
C LEU A 158 -18.65 -0.05 -20.71
N GLY A 159 -17.64 0.76 -20.33
CA GLY A 159 -17.82 2.15 -19.94
C GLY A 159 -18.67 2.34 -18.67
N TRP A 160 -18.75 1.32 -17.81
CA TRP A 160 -19.57 1.34 -16.60
C TRP A 160 -18.88 2.05 -15.43
N LEU A 161 -17.55 1.96 -15.38
CA LEU A 161 -16.75 2.48 -14.27
C LEU A 161 -15.66 3.44 -14.81
N PRO A 162 -15.17 4.39 -13.99
CA PRO A 162 -14.00 5.17 -14.36
C PRO A 162 -12.76 4.26 -14.49
N VAL A 163 -11.88 4.60 -15.43
CA VAL A 163 -10.70 3.78 -15.74
C VAL A 163 -9.60 3.95 -14.68
N SER A 164 -9.55 5.10 -14.00
CA SER A 164 -8.62 5.31 -12.90
C SER A 164 -9.03 6.43 -11.94
N GLY A 165 -8.53 6.31 -10.71
CA GLY A 165 -8.52 7.38 -9.72
C GLY A 165 -9.66 7.35 -8.71
N TRP A 166 -9.46 8.09 -7.62
CA TRP A 166 -10.46 8.33 -6.59
C TRP A 166 -11.06 9.71 -6.79
N ILE A 167 -12.35 9.79 -7.17
CA ILE A 167 -13.03 11.06 -7.46
C ILE A 167 -14.09 11.30 -6.40
N ASP A 168 -13.89 12.33 -5.58
CA ASP A 168 -14.85 12.71 -4.56
C ASP A 168 -16.21 13.06 -5.18
N GLY A 169 -17.28 12.46 -4.64
CA GLY A 169 -18.65 12.66 -5.11
C GLY A 169 -19.11 11.72 -6.23
N ILE A 170 -18.24 10.84 -6.74
CA ILE A 170 -18.58 9.82 -7.76
C ILE A 170 -18.51 8.43 -7.11
N PRO A 171 -19.64 7.83 -6.68
CA PRO A 171 -19.67 6.53 -6.00
C PRO A 171 -19.06 5.41 -6.83
N GLU A 172 -19.15 5.47 -8.16
CA GLU A 172 -18.64 4.47 -9.09
C GLU A 172 -17.11 4.37 -9.01
N SER A 173 -16.42 5.47 -8.70
CA SER A 173 -14.96 5.47 -8.54
C SER A 173 -14.49 4.62 -7.36
N LYS A 174 -15.37 4.32 -6.41
CA LYS A 174 -15.05 3.50 -5.23
C LYS A 174 -15.12 1.99 -5.51
N ILE A 175 -15.78 1.58 -6.60
CA ILE A 175 -15.94 0.16 -6.96
C ILE A 175 -14.65 -0.40 -7.58
N LEU A 176 -13.97 0.41 -8.39
CA LEU A 176 -12.72 0.03 -9.05
C LEU A 176 -11.73 1.21 -9.14
N PRO A 177 -11.13 1.62 -8.02
CA PRO A 177 -10.20 2.76 -7.95
C PRO A 177 -8.79 2.37 -8.41
N VAL A 178 -8.67 1.76 -9.60
CA VAL A 178 -7.39 1.28 -10.15
C VAL A 178 -6.49 2.44 -10.56
#